data_AF-A0A0Q8EYZ3-F1
#
_entry.id   AF-A0A0Q8EYZ3-F1
#
_cell.length_a   1.000
_cell.length_b   1.000
_cell.length_c   1.000
_cell.angle_alpha   90.00
_cell.angle_beta   90.00
_cell.angle_gamma   90.00
#
_symmetry.space_group_name_H-M   'P 1'
#
loop_
_entity.id
_entity.type
_entity.pdbx_description
1 polymer ?
#
loop_
_entity_poly.entity_id
_entity_poly.type
_entity_poly.pdbx_seq_one_letter_code
_entity_poly.pdbx_strand_id
1 'polypeptide(L)' 'MEIEDLLSAALREAGYGQDAIGSAMPRILRILEAEDVRIALGRALSRKEREYVRLQLELGLSVSEVVAGLTK' A
#
# COMPACT_ATOMS: atom_id res chain seq x y z
N MET A 1 3.16 10.92 -14.49
CA MET A 1 2.58 9.59 -14.69
C MET A 1 2.19 9.11 -13.34
N GLU A 2 0.93 8.74 -13.14
CA GLU A 2 0.47 8.21 -11.87
C GLU A 2 1.11 6.84 -11.62
N ILE A 3 1.35 6.48 -10.35
CA ILE A 3 1.94 5.18 -9.97
C ILE A 3 1.11 4.03 -10.54
N GLU A 4 -0.21 4.18 -10.58
CA GLU A 4 -1.14 3.20 -11.15
C GLU A 4 -0.89 2.94 -12.64
N ASP A 5 -0.53 3.97 -13.42
CA ASP A 5 -0.22 3.84 -14.84
C ASP A 5 1.07 3.04 -15.05
N LEU A 6 2.09 3.34 -14.24
CA LEU A 6 3.37 2.63 -14.25
C LEU A 6 3.19 1.14 -13.92
N LEU A 7 2.47 0.85 -12.84
CA LEU A 7 2.18 -0.52 -12.42
C LEU A 7 1.35 -1.26 -13.47
N SER A 8 0.33 -0.61 -14.03
CA SER A 8 -0.50 -1.20 -15.08
C SER A 8 0.31 -1.54 -16.32
N ALA A 9 1.20 -0.65 -16.76
CA ALA A 9 2.08 -0.90 -17.90
C ALA A 9 3.02 -2.09 -17.63
N ALA A 10 3.72 -2.10 -16.49
CA ALA A 10 4.63 -3.16 -16.12
C ALA A 10 3.94 -4.53 -16.02
N LEU A 11 2.74 -4.59 -15.44
CA LEU A 11 1.97 -5.84 -15.33
C LEU A 11 1.47 -6.32 -16.70
N ARG A 12 1.09 -5.41 -17.60
CA ARG A 12 0.74 -5.77 -18.99
C ARG A 12 1.95 -6.34 -19.73
N GLU A 13 3.12 -5.72 -19.60
CA GLU A 13 4.37 -6.22 -20.20
C GLU A 13 4.76 -7.61 -19.66
N ALA A 14 4.46 -7.88 -18.39
CA ALA A 14 4.63 -9.20 -17.78
C ALA A 14 3.57 -10.24 -18.22
N GLY A 15 2.60 -9.85 -19.07
CA GLY A 15 1.59 -10.75 -19.63
C GLY A 15 0.30 -10.89 -18.81
N TYR A 16 0.07 -10.04 -17.79
CA TYR A 16 -1.18 -10.06 -17.04
C TYR A 16 -2.33 -9.42 -17.83
N GLY A 17 -3.51 -10.05 -17.80
CA GLY A 17 -4.73 -9.53 -18.40
C GLY A 17 -5.29 -8.31 -17.65
N GLN A 18 -6.06 -7.47 -18.35
CA GLN A 18 -6.63 -6.24 -17.80
C GLN A 18 -7.49 -6.46 -16.55
N ASP A 19 -8.31 -7.53 -16.53
CA ASP A 19 -9.16 -7.85 -15.37
C ASP A 19 -8.34 -8.27 -14.14
N ALA A 20 -7.25 -9.02 -14.36
CA ALA A 20 -6.34 -9.42 -13.29
C ALA A 20 -5.62 -8.19 -12.70
N ILE A 21 -5.21 -7.25 -13.55
CA ILE A 21 -4.59 -5.99 -13.13
C ILE A 21 -5.60 -5.16 -12.33
N GLY A 22 -6.80 -4.94 -12.85
CA GLY A 22 -7.83 -4.14 -12.19
C GLY A 22 -8.24 -4.72 -10.83
N SER A 23 -8.36 -6.05 -10.72
CA SER A 23 -8.69 -6.71 -9.45
C SER A 23 -7.54 -6.69 -8.43
N ALA A 24 -6.29 -6.73 -8.87
CA ALA A 24 -5.13 -6.73 -7.99
C ALA A 24 -4.68 -5.31 -7.56
N MET A 25 -4.93 -4.28 -8.39
CA MET A 25 -4.39 -2.93 -8.19
C MET A 25 -4.66 -2.36 -6.79
N PRO A 26 -5.91 -2.40 -6.25
CA PRO A 26 -6.18 -1.85 -4.92
C PRO A 26 -5.42 -2.56 -3.80
N ARG A 27 -5.03 -3.83 -3.99
CA ARG A 27 -4.24 -4.56 -3.02
C ARG A 27 -2.76 -4.22 -3.14
N ILE A 28 -2.25 -4.04 -4.36
CA ILE A 28 -0.86 -3.62 -4.61
C ILE A 28 -0.61 -2.25 -4.00
N LEU A 29 -1.49 -1.28 -4.25
CA LEU A 29 -1.35 0.07 -3.71
C LEU A 29 -1.32 0.06 -2.18
N ARG A 30 -2.23 -0.67 -1.52
CA ARG A 30 -2.21 -0.80 -0.05
C ARG A 30 -0.93 -1.42 0.50
N ILE A 31 -0.30 -2.34 -0.24
CA ILE A 31 0.99 -2.91 0.15
C ILE A 31 2.08 -1.85 0.07
N LEU A 32 2.08 -1.02 -0.97
CA LEU A 32 3.02 0.09 -1.13
C LEU A 32 2.81 1.15 -0.03
N GLU A 33 1.57 1.53 0.26
CA GLU A 33 1.26 2.48 1.35
C GLU A 33 1.69 1.94 2.72
N ALA A 34 1.49 0.64 2.99
CA ALA A 34 1.96 0.03 4.23
C ALA A 34 3.48 0.04 4.35
N GLU A 35 4.18 -0.07 3.22
CA GLU A 35 5.63 0.07 3.16
C GLU A 35 6.06 1.53 3.38
N ASP A 36 5.32 2.51 2.84
CA ASP A 36 5.56 3.93 3.11
C ASP A 36 5.42 4.26 4.60
N VAL A 37 4.46 3.65 5.31
CA VAL A 37 4.34 3.78 6.77
C VAL A 37 5.61 3.24 7.47
N ARG A 38 6.11 2.08 7.04
CA ARG A 38 7.34 1.49 7.60
C ARG A 38 8.56 2.39 7.38
N ILE A 39 8.69 2.94 6.18
CA ILE A 39 9.75 3.88 5.81
C ILE A 39 9.64 5.15 6.67
N ALA A 40 8.45 5.73 6.78
CA ALA A 40 8.20 6.95 7.52
C ALA A 40 8.52 6.82 9.02
N LEU A 41 8.26 5.66 9.62
CA LEU A 41 8.61 5.38 11.02
C LEU A 41 10.10 5.08 11.24
N GLY A 42 10.86 4.81 10.18
CA GLY A 42 12.30 4.50 10.27
C GLY A 42 12.62 3.20 11.01
N ARG A 43 11.63 2.31 11.21
CA ARG A 43 11.80 1.03 11.92
C ARG A 43 10.87 -0.05 11.40
N ALA A 44 11.17 -1.30 11.74
CA ALA A 44 10.25 -2.41 11.48
C ALA A 44 8.97 -2.29 12.33
N LEU A 45 7.86 -2.73 11.73
CA LEU A 45 6.57 -2.85 12.41
C LEU A 45 6.46 -4.23 13.08
N SER A 46 6.02 -4.24 14.33
CA SER A 46 5.58 -5.46 15.01
C SER A 46 4.37 -6.08 14.30
N ARG A 47 4.04 -7.33 14.66
CA ARG A 47 2.87 -8.01 14.08
C ARG A 47 1.56 -7.22 14.31
N LYS A 48 1.37 -6.69 15.52
CA LYS A 48 0.18 -5.91 15.88
C LYS A 48 0.12 -4.60 15.12
N GLU A 49 1.25 -3.92 14.95
CA GLU A 49 1.30 -2.68 14.17
C GLU A 49 1.03 -2.93 12.69
N ARG A 50 1.53 -4.03 12.11
CA ARG A 50 1.20 -4.39 10.71
C ARG A 50 -0.30 -4.61 10.51
N GLU A 51 -0.95 -5.28 11.44
CA GLU A 51 -2.40 -5.49 11.40
C GLU A 51 -3.17 -4.17 11.55
N TYR A 52 -2.73 -3.31 12.47
CA TYR A 52 -3.28 -1.96 12.62
C TYR A 52 -3.15 -1.15 11.33
N VAL A 53 -1.94 -1.03 10.76
CA VAL A 53 -1.68 -0.29 9.52
C VAL A 53 -2.57 -0.80 8.39
N ARG A 54 -2.62 -2.12 8.20
CA ARG A 54 -3.47 -2.73 7.19
C ARG A 54 -4.94 -2.32 7.34
N LEU A 55 -5.49 -2.42 8.54
CA LEU A 55 -6.87 -2.06 8.81
C LEU A 55 -7.13 -0.56 8.55
N GLN A 56 -6.24 0.32 9.00
CA GLN A 56 -6.41 1.76 8.79
C GLN A 56 -6.39 2.14 7.29
N LEU A 57 -5.48 1.55 6.52
CA LEU A 57 -5.43 1.77 5.06
C LEU A 57 -6.65 1.17 4.35
N GLU A 58 -7.15 0.02 4.81
CA GLU A 58 -8.43 -0.54 4.32
C GLU A 58 -9.63 0.37 4.64
N LEU A 59 -9.57 1.14 5.72
CA LEU A 59 -10.57 2.16 6.09
C LEU A 59 -10.39 3.50 5.37
N GLY A 60 -9.34 3.66 4.56
CA GLY A 60 -9.10 4.86 3.75
C GLY A 60 -8.34 5.98 4.46
N LEU A 61 -7.66 5.69 5.58
CA LEU A 61 -6.74 6.66 6.18
C LEU A 61 -5.48 6.81 5.32
N SER A 62 -4.95 8.02 5.26
CA SER A 62 -3.67 8.30 4.62
C SER A 62 -2.48 7.77 5.43
N VAL A 63 -1.36 7.52 4.75
CA VAL A 63 -0.08 7.14 5.39
C VAL A 63 0.28 8.07 6.54
N SER A 64 0.13 9.39 6.38
CA SER A 64 0.44 10.38 7.40
C SER A 64 -0.44 10.26 8.65
N GLU A 65 -1.74 10.00 8.49
CA GLU A 65 -2.66 9.78 9.62
C GLU A 65 -2.32 8.50 10.38
N VAL A 66 -1.97 7.43 9.66
CA VAL A 66 -1.55 6.16 10.26
C VAL A 66 -0.25 6.33 11.05
N VAL A 67 0.75 7.02 10.48
CA VAL A 67 2.02 7.32 11.16
C VAL A 67 1.78 8.17 12.42
N ALA A 68 0.92 9.18 12.35
CA ALA A 68 0.54 9.99 13.51
C ALA A 68 -0.16 9.16 14.60
N GLY A 69 -0.92 8.12 14.23
CA GLY A 69 -1.53 7.18 15.18
C GLY A 69 -0.54 6.26 15.89
N LEU A 70 0.61 5.96 15.26
CA LEU A 70 1.65 5.06 15.78
C LEU A 70 2.76 5.75 16.59
N THR A 71 2.82 7.08 16.52
CA THR A 71 3.85 7.91 17.17
C THR A 71 3.35 8.65 18.41
N LYS A 72 2.07 8.47 18.76
CA LYS A 72 1.48 8.89 20.03
C LYS A 72 1.77 7.88 21.13
#